data_AF-A0A410PUI1-F1
#
_entry.id   AF-A0A410PUI1-F1
#
_cell.length_a   1.000
_cell.length_b   1.000
_cell.length_c   1.000
_cell.angle_alpha   90.00
_cell.angle_beta   90.00
_cell.angle_gamma   90.00
#
_symmetry.space_group_name_H-M   'P 1'
#
loop_
_entity.id
_entity.type
_entity.pdbx_description
1 polymer ?
#
loop_
_entity_poly.entity_id
_entity_poly.type
_entity_poly.pdbx_seq_one_letter_code
_entity_poly.pdbx_strand_id
1 'polypeptide(L)'
;MKFFVISDTHGELDKVYEIYKTLTGIDAIIHLGDFVKDAEELKKTLGIDVISVKGNMDNSFSTAAFKIVDTECGKLYLAHGHMENVKLNAQNFL
;
A
#
# COMPACT_ATOMS: atom_id res chain seq x y z
N MET A 1 5.43 11.21 11.79
CA MET A 1 4.63 10.95 10.57
C MET A 1 3.49 9.98 10.88
N LYS A 2 2.33 10.10 10.23
CA LYS A 2 1.17 9.22 10.38
C LYS A 2 0.71 8.72 9.01
N PHE A 3 0.78 7.40 8.82
CA PHE A 3 0.35 6.75 7.59
C PHE A 3 -1.02 6.10 7.77
N PHE A 4 -1.86 6.18 6.74
CA PHE A 4 -3.03 5.32 6.61
C PHE A 4 -2.69 4.17 5.67
N VAL A 5 -2.56 2.95 6.21
CA VAL A 5 -2.11 1.77 5.46
C VAL A 5 -3.30 0.90 5.07
N ILE A 6 -3.42 0.61 3.78
CA ILE A 6 -4.48 -0.21 3.16
C ILE A 6 -3.87 -1.14 2.10
N SER A 7 -4.64 -2.10 1.60
CA SER A 7 -4.24 -3.05 0.55
C SER A 7 -5.47 -3.74 -0.03
N ASP A 8 -5.29 -4.45 -1.16
CA ASP A 8 -6.26 -5.42 -1.72
C ASP A 8 -7.65 -4.80 -1.91
N THR A 9 -7.69 -3.54 -2.34
CA THR A 9 -8.95 -2.79 -2.48
C THR A 9 -9.83 -3.35 -3.58
N HIS A 10 -9.25 -3.91 -4.66
CA HIS A 10 -9.99 -4.52 -5.76
C HIS A 10 -11.15 -3.66 -6.33
N GLY A 11 -11.02 -2.34 -6.29
CA GLY A 11 -12.02 -1.36 -6.72
C GLY A 11 -13.01 -0.93 -5.64
N GLU A 12 -12.98 -1.50 -4.43
CA GLU A 12 -13.84 -1.11 -3.30
C GLU A 12 -13.26 0.07 -2.51
N LEU A 13 -13.36 1.28 -3.05
CA LEU A 13 -12.83 2.49 -2.41
C LEU A 13 -13.79 3.18 -1.43
N ASP A 14 -15.08 2.85 -1.44
CA ASP A 14 -16.08 3.53 -0.60
C ASP A 14 -15.73 3.49 0.89
N LYS A 15 -15.33 2.30 1.39
CA LYS A 15 -14.89 2.12 2.78
C LYS A 15 -13.63 2.92 3.09
N VAL A 16 -12.70 3.02 2.13
CA VAL A 16 -11.47 3.81 2.29
C VAL A 16 -11.84 5.28 2.47
N TYR A 17 -12.77 5.81 1.66
CA TYR A 17 -13.25 7.19 1.77
C TYR A 17 -14.00 7.45 3.07
N GLU A 18 -14.84 6.51 3.53
CA GLU A 18 -15.54 6.62 4.81
C GLU A 18 -14.58 6.68 5.99
N ILE A 19 -13.62 5.76 6.05
CA ILE A 19 -12.62 5.72 7.12
C ILE A 19 -11.75 6.97 7.08
N TYR A 20 -11.27 7.39 5.89
CA TYR A 20 -10.40 8.55 5.74
C TYR A 20 -11.02 9.83 6.34
N LYS A 21 -12.34 10.03 6.20
CA LYS A 21 -13.06 11.18 6.80
C LYS A 21 -13.01 11.22 8.32
N THR A 22 -12.79 10.08 8.98
CA THR A 22 -12.68 9.99 10.44
C THR A 22 -11.26 10.19 10.95
N LEU A 23 -10.27 10.14 10.06
CA LEU A 23 -8.86 10.25 10.41
C LEU A 23 -8.42 11.71 10.39
N THR A 24 -7.57 12.08 11.35
CA THR A 24 -6.93 13.40 11.41
C THR A 24 -5.41 13.27 11.40
N GLY A 25 -4.77 14.25 10.75
CA GLY A 25 -3.31 14.37 10.68
C GLY A 25 -2.63 13.22 9.96
N ILE A 26 -3.23 12.69 8.89
CA ILE A 26 -2.59 11.71 8.01
C ILE A 26 -1.65 12.45 7.06
N ASP A 27 -0.39 12.01 6.98
CA ASP A 27 0.63 12.61 6.11
C ASP A 27 0.65 11.95 4.72
N ALA A 28 0.40 10.64 4.66
CA ALA A 28 0.31 9.88 3.42
C ALA A 28 -0.51 8.59 3.57
N ILE A 29 -1.01 8.08 2.45
CA ILE A 29 -1.61 6.75 2.36
C ILE A 29 -0.56 5.76 1.84
N ILE A 30 -0.54 4.54 2.39
CA ILE A 30 0.24 3.43 1.85
C ILE A 30 -0.73 2.37 1.32
N HIS A 31 -0.60 2.01 0.05
CA HIS A 31 -1.41 0.97 -0.60
C HIS A 31 -0.52 -0.23 -0.97
N LEU A 32 -0.70 -1.38 -0.30
CA LEU A 32 0.20 -2.53 -0.45
C LEU A 32 -0.09 -3.43 -1.67
N GLY A 33 -0.94 -2.99 -2.59
CA GLY A 33 -1.10 -3.58 -3.93
C GLY A 33 -2.44 -4.28 -4.12
N ASP A 34 -2.55 -5.01 -5.23
CA ASP A 34 -3.78 -5.65 -5.72
C ASP A 34 -4.86 -4.63 -6.10
N PHE A 35 -4.47 -3.77 -7.05
CA PHE A 35 -5.17 -2.66 -7.74
C PHE A 35 -4.45 -1.32 -7.55
N VAL A 36 -3.24 -1.18 -8.10
CA VAL A 36 -2.48 0.09 -8.04
C VAL A 36 -3.22 1.27 -8.69
N LYS A 37 -4.13 1.01 -9.63
CA LYS A 37 -5.00 2.06 -10.19
C LYS A 37 -5.87 2.74 -9.12
N ASP A 38 -6.24 2.01 -8.06
CA ASP A 38 -7.03 2.54 -6.96
C ASP A 38 -6.19 3.51 -6.12
N ALA A 39 -4.88 3.24 -5.97
CA ALA A 39 -3.95 4.18 -5.34
C ALA A 39 -3.83 5.49 -6.12
N GLU A 40 -3.81 5.43 -7.46
CA GLU A 40 -3.82 6.62 -8.32
C GLU A 40 -5.16 7.40 -8.20
N GLU A 41 -6.29 6.68 -8.13
CA GLU A 41 -7.59 7.29 -7.89
C GLU A 41 -7.64 7.99 -6.53
N LEU A 42 -7.19 7.32 -5.46
CA LEU A 42 -7.13 7.89 -4.12
C LEU A 42 -6.28 9.15 -4.08
N LYS A 43 -5.12 9.14 -4.73
CA LYS A 43 -4.24 10.31 -4.84
C LYS A 43 -4.96 11.49 -5.50
N LYS A 44 -5.65 11.23 -6.61
CA LYS A 44 -6.41 12.24 -7.35
C LYS A 44 -7.61 12.78 -6.56
N THR A 45 -8.35 11.91 -5.90
CA THR A 45 -9.61 12.24 -5.22
C THR A 45 -9.38 12.93 -3.88
N LEU A 46 -8.40 12.46 -3.10
CA LEU A 46 -8.14 12.96 -1.75
C LEU A 46 -7.10 14.08 -1.71
N GLY A 47 -6.30 14.25 -2.77
CA GLY A 47 -5.25 15.27 -2.83
C GLY A 47 -4.10 15.04 -1.84
N ILE A 48 -3.98 13.83 -1.29
CA ILE A 48 -2.91 13.41 -0.39
C ILE A 48 -1.94 12.49 -1.13
N ASP A 49 -0.68 12.48 -0.72
CA ASP A 49 0.30 11.55 -1.27
C ASP A 49 -0.07 10.09 -0.96
N VAL A 50 0.06 9.25 -1.99
CA VAL A 50 -0.19 7.81 -1.91
C VAL A 50 1.04 7.07 -2.38
N ILE A 51 1.59 6.22 -1.52
CA ILE A 51 2.71 5.34 -1.79
C ILE A 51 2.14 3.95 -2.07
N SER A 52 2.32 3.44 -3.29
CA SER A 52 1.81 2.13 -3.68
C SER A 52 2.90 1.15 -4.10
N VAL A 53 2.70 -0.13 -3.82
CA VAL A 53 3.44 -1.25 -4.44
C VAL A 53 2.48 -2.09 -5.26
N LYS A 54 3.01 -2.91 -6.18
CA LYS A 54 2.19 -3.77 -7.03
C LYS A 54 1.96 -5.13 -6.36
N GLY A 55 0.73 -5.60 -6.39
CA GLY A 55 0.38 -6.97 -6.00
C GLY A 55 0.38 -7.94 -7.18
N ASN A 56 0.00 -9.19 -6.93
CA ASN A 56 -0.08 -10.21 -7.98
C ASN A 56 -1.17 -9.92 -9.02
N MET A 57 -2.25 -9.25 -8.63
CA MET A 57 -3.34 -8.84 -9.54
C MET A 57 -2.98 -7.61 -10.38
N ASP A 58 -1.85 -6.96 -10.12
CA ASP A 58 -1.33 -5.82 -10.90
C ASP A 58 -0.36 -6.23 -12.03
N ASN A 59 -0.37 -7.52 -12.40
CA ASN A 59 0.56 -8.12 -13.36
C ASN A 59 2.05 -7.90 -13.01
N SER A 60 2.38 -7.86 -11.71
CA SER A 60 3.75 -7.65 -11.26
C SER A 60 4.35 -8.93 -10.70
N PHE A 61 5.19 -9.58 -11.51
CA PHE A 61 5.96 -10.77 -11.12
C PHE A 61 7.47 -10.47 -11.07
N SER A 62 7.82 -9.25 -10.64
CA SER A 62 9.20 -8.81 -10.51
C SER A 62 9.64 -8.88 -9.06
N THR A 63 10.86 -9.35 -8.82
CA THR A 63 11.50 -9.30 -7.49
C THR A 63 11.78 -7.87 -7.02
N ALA A 64 11.58 -6.87 -7.89
CA ALA A 64 11.63 -5.45 -7.54
C ALA A 64 10.25 -4.85 -7.22
N ALA A 65 9.22 -5.67 -6.94
CA ALA A 65 7.87 -5.22 -6.57
C ALA A 65 7.74 -4.75 -5.11
N PHE A 66 8.80 -4.14 -4.57
CA PHE A 66 8.83 -3.56 -3.22
C PHE A 66 9.27 -2.09 -3.29
N LYS A 67 9.04 -1.35 -2.20
CA LYS A 67 9.56 0.00 -2.00
C LYS A 67 10.19 0.13 -0.63
N ILE A 68 11.27 0.90 -0.55
CA ILE A 68 11.82 1.37 0.72
C ILE A 68 11.42 2.83 0.89
N VAL A 69 10.83 3.16 2.03
CA VAL A 69 10.50 4.55 2.40
C VAL A 69 11.34 4.93 3.60
N ASP A 70 12.17 5.97 3.45
CA ASP A 70 12.90 6.56 4.55
C ASP A 70 11.94 7.41 5.40
N THR A 71 11.97 7.21 6.72
CA THR A 71 11.22 8.00 7.70
C THR A 71 12.15 8.49 8.80
N GLU A 72 11.69 9.45 9.59
CA GLU A 72 12.42 9.95 10.77
C GLU A 72 12.74 8.85 11.81
N CYS A 73 11.97 7.76 11.83
CA CYS A 73 12.13 6.65 12.78
C CYS A 73 12.88 5.44 12.20
N GLY A 74 13.31 5.50 10.94
CA GLY A 74 13.94 4.38 10.24
C GLY A 74 13.32 4.10 8.87
N LYS A 75 13.70 2.98 8.26
CA LYS A 75 13.25 2.59 6.92
C LYS A 75 12.06 1.64 7.00
N LEU A 76 11.04 1.90 6.19
CA LEU A 76 9.92 0.99 5.99
C LEU A 76 10.16 0.18 4.71
N TYR A 77 10.11 -1.16 4.82
CA TYR A 77 10.03 -2.07 3.68
C TYR A 77 8.55 -2.31 3.37
N LEU A 78 8.13 -1.97 2.15
CA LEU A 78 6.77 -2.13 1.67
C LEU A 78 6.75 -3.16 0.54
N ALA A 79 5.98 -4.23 0.70
CA ALA A 79 5.75 -5.24 -0.33
C ALA A 79 4.34 -5.81 -0.19
N HIS A 80 3.80 -6.36 -1.27
CA HIS A 80 2.52 -7.07 -1.24
C HIS A 80 2.64 -8.44 -0.55
N GLY A 81 3.79 -9.12 -0.70
CA GLY A 81 4.07 -10.41 -0.04
C GLY A 81 4.03 -11.63 -0.96
N HIS A 82 3.51 -11.51 -2.20
CA HIS A 82 3.44 -12.63 -3.13
C HIS A 82 4.81 -13.11 -3.59
N MET A 83 5.77 -12.19 -3.77
CA MET A 83 7.15 -12.52 -4.13
C MET A 83 7.90 -13.21 -2.98
N GLU A 84 7.49 -12.91 -1.74
CA GLU A 84 8.04 -13.42 -0.50
C GLU A 84 7.39 -14.75 -0.07
N ASN A 85 6.44 -15.29 -0.86
CA ASN A 85 5.74 -16.55 -0.57
C ASN A 85 5.12 -16.60 0.84
N VAL A 86 4.63 -15.46 1.33
CA VAL A 86 4.11 -15.32 2.71
C VAL A 86 2.87 -16.18 2.95
N LYS A 87 2.14 -16.50 1.87
CA LYS A 87 1.01 -17.43 1.88
C LYS A 87 1.41 -18.88 2.18
N LEU A 88 2.66 -19.26 1.89
CA LEU A 88 3.19 -20.60 2.16
C LEU A 88 3.79 -20.70 3.56
N ASN A 89 4.55 -19.68 3.97
CA ASN A 89 5.12 -19.60 5.31
C ASN A 89 5.46 -18.13 5.65
N ALA A 90 5.08 -17.70 6.85
CA ALA A 90 5.40 -16.38 7.37
C ALA A 90 6.91 -16.19 7.70
N GLN A 91 7.68 -17.28 7.82
CA GLN A 91 9.14 -17.23 8.06
C GLN A 91 9.97 -16.83 6.84
N ASN A 92 9.37 -16.62 5.67
CA ASN A 92 10.08 -16.12 4.50
C ASN A 92 10.33 -14.60 4.56
N PHE A 93 9.88 -13.93 5.62
CA PHE A 93 10.21 -12.54 5.93
C PHE A 93 11.53 -12.48 6.70
N LEU A 94 12.59 -12.00 6.02
CA LEU A 94 13.93 -11.68 6.55
C LEU A 94 14.69 -12.83 7.23
#